data_AF-A0A359CV10-F1
#
_entry.id   AF-A0A359CV10-F1
#
_cell.length_a   1.000
_cell.length_b   1.000
_cell.length_c   1.000
_cell.angle_alpha   90.00
_cell.angle_beta   90.00
_cell.angle_gamma   90.00
#
_symmetry.space_group_name_H-M   'P 1'
#
loop_
_entity.id
_entity.type
_entity.pdbx_description
1 polymer ?
#
loop_
_entity_poly.entity_id
_entity_poly.type
_entity_poly.pdbx_seq_one_letter_code
_entity_poly.pdbx_strand_id
1 'polypeptide(L)' 'MNTTELKGNWNEQKGKLKQKFAFLTENDLLFEEGKKDEMLGKLQITLGKTKEQLHSIIEAL' A
#
# COMPACT_ATOMS: atom_id res chain seq x y z
N MET A 1 -7.35 -8.94 -16.29
CA MET A 1 -8.50 -8.01 -16.20
C MET A 1 -8.08 -6.88 -15.28
N ASN A 2 -8.29 -5.64 -15.73
CA ASN A 2 -8.13 -4.33 -15.06
C ASN A 2 -6.81 -4.00 -14.35
N THR A 3 -5.75 -3.87 -15.14
CA THR A 3 -4.76 -2.81 -14.88
C THR A 3 -5.46 -1.45 -14.93
N THR A 4 -5.18 -0.55 -13.97
CA THR A 4 -5.40 0.92 -13.97
C THR A 4 -6.38 1.56 -12.95
N GLU A 5 -6.86 0.87 -11.90
CA GLU A 5 -7.76 1.49 -10.90
C GLU A 5 -7.18 1.69 -9.49
N LEU A 6 -5.86 1.58 -9.31
CA LEU A 6 -5.15 2.11 -8.12
C LEU A 6 -5.16 3.66 -8.04
N LYS A 7 -6.09 4.31 -8.75
CA LYS A 7 -6.56 5.69 -8.56
C LYS A 7 -7.71 5.78 -7.54
N GLY A 8 -8.13 4.65 -6.96
CA GLY A 8 -8.87 4.66 -5.70
C GLY A 8 -8.06 5.42 -4.64
N ASN A 9 -8.72 6.34 -3.95
CA ASN A 9 -8.15 7.29 -2.99
C ASN A 9 -7.09 6.62 -2.08
N TRP A 10 -5.79 6.80 -2.38
CA TRP A 10 -4.70 6.21 -1.60
C TRP A 10 -4.82 6.58 -0.11
N ASN A 11 -5.40 7.75 0.17
CA ASN A 11 -5.68 8.24 1.50
C ASN A 11 -6.66 7.35 2.29
N GLU A 12 -7.59 6.69 1.61
CA GLU A 12 -8.50 5.70 2.21
C GLU A 12 -7.81 4.33 2.33
N GLN A 13 -7.12 3.89 1.28
CA GLN A 13 -6.39 2.61 1.28
C GLN A 13 -5.33 2.55 2.39
N LYS A 14 -4.59 3.64 2.61
CA LYS A 14 -3.63 3.74 3.71
C LYS A 14 -4.30 3.65 5.08
N GLY A 15 -5.50 4.23 5.24
CA GLY A 15 -6.27 4.15 6.49
C GLY A 15 -6.64 2.70 6.81
N LYS A 16 -7.16 1.98 5.82
CA LYS A 16 -7.50 0.55 5.93
C LYS A 16 -6.25 -0.32 6.15
N LEU A 17 -5.12 -0.01 5.51
CA LEU A 17 -3.83 -0.66 5.75
C LEU A 17 -3.37 -0.50 7.21
N LYS A 18 -3.43 0.70 7.79
CA LYS A 18 -3.10 0.93 9.21
C LYS A 18 -4.02 0.14 10.15
N GLN A 19 -5.31 0.06 9.83
CA GLN A 19 -6.24 -0.73 10.65
C GLN A 19 -5.93 -2.23 10.59
N LYS A 20 -5.54 -2.74 9.41
CA LYS A 20 -5.21 -4.16 9.21
C LYS A 20 -3.84 -4.54 9.77
N PHE A 21 -2.89 -3.61 9.72
CA PHE A 21 -1.51 -3.79 10.17
C PHE A 21 -1.18 -2.71 11.21
N ALA A 22 -1.43 -3.01 12.48
CA ALA A 22 -1.21 -2.10 13.60
C ALA A 22 0.25 -1.62 13.76
N PHE A 23 1.20 -2.30 13.11
CA PHE A 23 2.62 -1.91 13.09
C PHE A 23 2.97 -0.93 11.97
N LEU A 24 2.10 -0.74 10.97
CA LEU A 24 2.30 0.27 9.94
C LEU A 24 1.94 1.64 10.51
N THR A 25 2.88 2.57 10.39
CA THR A 25 2.65 3.96 10.77
C THR A 25 2.20 4.79 9.57
N GLU A 26 1.76 6.01 9.85
CA GLU A 26 1.41 6.95 8.79
C GLU A 26 2.62 7.30 7.92
N ASN A 27 3.83 7.32 8.49
CA ASN A 27 5.07 7.59 7.77
C ASN A 27 5.41 6.48 6.76
N ASP A 28 5.12 5.22 7.08
CA ASP A 28 5.37 4.08 6.18
C ASP A 28 4.47 4.12 4.93
N LEU A 29 3.34 4.82 5.02
CA LEU A 29 2.32 4.93 3.98
C LEU A 29 2.29 6.31 3.31
N LEU A 30 3.21 7.19 3.71
CA LEU A 30 3.38 8.53 3.17
C LEU A 30 4.43 8.50 2.06
N PHE A 31 4.08 9.09 0.92
CA PHE A 31 5.02 9.28 -0.18
C PHE A 31 4.72 10.58 -0.91
N GLU A 32 5.78 11.13 -1.49
CA GLU A 32 5.67 12.24 -2.44
C GLU A 32 5.18 11.73 -3.79
N GLU A 33 4.46 12.55 -4.54
CA GLU A 33 3.97 12.20 -5.87
C GLU A 33 5.13 11.68 -6.76
N GLY A 34 4.94 10.51 -7.38
CA GLY A 34 5.99 9.82 -8.13
C GLY A 34 6.85 8.83 -7.32
N LYS A 35 6.82 8.84 -5.98
CA LYS A 35 7.54 7.86 -5.12
C LYS A 35 6.69 6.68 -4.65
N LYS A 36 5.52 6.47 -5.27
CA LYS A 36 4.60 5.38 -4.90
C LYS A 36 5.27 4.00 -5.00
N ASP A 37 6.02 3.74 -6.06
CA ASP A 37 6.73 2.47 -6.24
C ASP A 37 7.78 2.21 -5.14
N GLU A 38 8.51 3.24 -4.72
CA GLU A 38 9.49 3.11 -3.63
C GLU A 38 8.82 2.78 -2.30
N MET A 39 7.72 3.47 -1.98
CA MET A 39 6.93 3.18 -0.78
C MET A 39 6.34 1.76 -0.83
N LEU A 40 5.83 1.30 -1.98
CA LEU A 40 5.36 -0.07 -2.14
C LEU A 40 6.50 -1.10 -1.95
N GLY A 41 7.72 -0.78 -2.40
CA GLY A 41 8.90 -1.60 -2.14
C GLY A 41 9.26 -1.69 -0.66
N LYS A 42 9.23 -0.57 0.06
CA LYS A 42 9.41 -0.52 1.52
C LYS A 42 8.33 -1.34 2.24
N LEU A 43 7.07 -1.20 1.85
CA LEU A 43 5.95 -1.98 2.40
C LEU A 43 6.12 -3.48 2.21
N GLN A 44 6.62 -3.94 1.05
CA GLN A 44 6.91 -5.36 0.83
C GLN A 44 7.89 -5.89 1.88
N ILE A 45 8.95 -5.12 2.17
CA ILE A 45 9.97 -5.47 3.16
C ILE A 45 9.38 -5.41 4.58
N THR A 46 8.71 -4.32 4.94
CA THR A 46 8.15 -4.10 6.28
C THR A 46 7.06 -5.11 6.62
N LEU A 47 6.19 -5.44 5.67
CA LEU A 47 5.14 -6.45 5.84
C LEU A 47 5.66 -7.88 5.69
N GLY A 48 6.89 -8.06 5.16
CA GLY A 48 7.42 -9.37 4.78
C GLY A 48 6.58 -10.07 3.71
N LYS A 49 6.00 -9.31 2.77
CA LYS A 49 5.08 -9.81 1.74
C LYS A 49 5.61 -9.58 0.34
N THR A 50 5.30 -10.51 -0.55
CA THR A 50 5.63 -10.37 -1.97
C THR A 50 4.81 -9.25 -2.60
N LYS A 51 5.31 -8.71 -3.72
CA LYS A 51 4.59 -7.70 -4.50
C LYS A 51 3.17 -8.13 -4.83
N GLU A 52 2.96 -9.37 -5.24
CA GLU A 52 1.63 -9.92 -5.56
C GLU A 52 0.71 -9.94 -4.34
N GLN A 53 1.21 -10.37 -3.18
CA GLN A 53 0.41 -10.36 -1.94
C GLN A 53 0.05 -8.93 -1.53
N LEU A 54 1.00 -7.98 -1.62
CA LEU A 54 0.74 -6.58 -1.32
C LEU A 54 -0.32 -6.01 -2.26
N HIS A 55 -0.22 -6.28 -3.56
CA HIS A 55 -1.21 -5.88 -4.55
C HIS A 55 -2.59 -6.47 -4.24
N SER A 56 -2.68 -7.78 -4.00
CA SER A 56 -3.95 -8.42 -3.60
C SER A 56 -4.54 -7.84 -2.33
N ILE A 57 -3.71 -7.47 -1.35
CA ILE A 57 -4.18 -6.80 -0.14
C ILE A 57 -4.78 -5.45 -0.50
N ILE A 58 -4.06 -4.61 -1.25
CA ILE A 58 -4.51 -3.26 -1.62
C ILE A 58 -5.75 -3.30 -2.51
N GLU A 59 -5.86 -4.28 -3.43
CA GLU A 59 -7.05 -4.50 -4.27
C GLU A 59 -8.26 -5.00 -3.46
N ALA A 60 -8.03 -5.71 -2.36
CA ALA A 60 -9.09 -6.21 -1.48
C ALA A 60 -9.53 -5.19 -0.40
N LEU A 61 -8.98 -3.98 -0.40
CA LEU A 61 -9.31 -2.89 0.53
C LEU A 61 -10.28 -1.89 -0.09
#